data_AF-A0A6J1BCF0-F1
#
_entry.id   AF-A0A6J1BCF0-F1
#
_cell.length_a   1.000
_cell.length_b   1.000
_cell.length_c   1.000
_cell.angle_alpha   90.00
_cell.angle_beta   90.00
_cell.angle_gamma   90.00
#
_symmetry.space_group_name_H-M   'P 1'
#
loop_
_entity.id
_entity.type
_entity.pdbx_description
1 polymer ?
#
loop_
_entity_poly.entity_id
_entity_poly.type
_entity_poly.pdbx_seq_one_letter_code
_entity_poly.pdbx_strand_id
1 'polypeptide(L)'
;MRMSKISSWLSGYRPWMVVCATTLVLLGGLSRSNNQYEISVTTSKFQKPARLPYKGYGYPPVLAYWICGTNGDSKKILRLLKAIYHPRNQYLLQLDAGSSEYERAELAVSVESESVFQGFGNVNVEGQSYAVNRMGSSALAATLHAAALLLKINTDWDWFITLSASDYPLMSQDDLLHAFTFLPRDLNFIDYTSNAGWKEREEINRIVVDPNLYYQMNTPIYYAVETRKPDAFKIFGGSPWVILSRFFMEYCVQGWDNIPRKLLMYFTNVAYPLETYFHTVICSSPEFQNTTLAYDLRYIIWRTPTQGEPENLSTSHYDEMVASEAAFAQPIDEGDPLLNKIDEDVLNRLPHKIVPGSWSICQGRNDSMTGEQELCSTWGDIDAVKPGPKGIKLAALLSKLAAERRLTPSQCH
;
A
#
# COMPACT_ATOMS: atom_id res chain seq x y z
N MET A 1 -78.07 24.76 -50.36
CA MET A 1 -78.91 23.64 -50.83
C MET A 1 -78.27 22.34 -50.32
N ARG A 2 -79.05 21.47 -49.66
CA ARG A 2 -78.75 20.12 -49.12
C ARG A 2 -77.95 19.97 -47.79
N MET A 3 -78.74 19.83 -46.71
CA MET A 3 -78.81 18.75 -45.68
C MET A 3 -77.56 17.98 -45.18
N SER A 4 -77.38 17.98 -43.84
CA SER A 4 -77.36 16.84 -42.86
C SER A 4 -76.63 15.52 -43.24
N LYS A 5 -75.91 14.76 -42.39
CA LYS A 5 -76.07 14.40 -40.97
C LYS A 5 -74.85 13.59 -40.48
N ILE A 6 -74.72 13.55 -39.16
CA ILE A 6 -73.89 12.70 -38.28
C ILE A 6 -73.82 11.20 -38.66
N SER A 7 -72.66 10.59 -38.47
CA SER A 7 -72.51 9.18 -38.05
C SER A 7 -71.17 8.94 -37.34
N SER A 8 -71.29 8.31 -36.18
CA SER A 8 -70.32 7.78 -35.23
C SER A 8 -69.32 6.76 -35.79
N TRP A 9 -68.12 6.64 -35.17
CA TRP A 9 -67.69 5.42 -34.44
C TRP A 9 -66.30 5.62 -33.76
N LEU A 10 -66.29 5.41 -32.44
CA LEU A 10 -65.12 5.03 -31.64
C LEU A 10 -64.79 3.56 -31.93
N SER A 11 -63.52 3.20 -32.18
CA SER A 11 -62.93 1.90 -31.81
C SER A 11 -61.51 1.78 -32.35
N GLY A 12 -60.55 1.37 -31.50
CA GLY A 12 -59.20 1.06 -31.96
C GLY A 12 -58.09 1.02 -30.91
N TYR A 13 -58.39 1.04 -29.60
CA TYR A 13 -57.37 0.77 -28.59
C TYR A 13 -57.05 -0.73 -28.59
N ARG A 14 -55.84 -1.09 -29.04
CA ARG A 14 -55.37 -2.48 -29.13
C ARG A 14 -55.09 -3.03 -27.71
N PRO A 15 -55.79 -4.10 -27.27
CA PRO A 15 -55.67 -4.65 -25.91
C PRO A 15 -54.27 -5.18 -25.59
N TRP A 16 -53.45 -5.46 -26.59
CA TRP A 16 -52.11 -6.01 -26.39
C TRP A 16 -51.10 -5.02 -25.78
N MET A 17 -51.31 -3.71 -25.97
CA MET A 17 -50.46 -2.69 -25.35
C MET A 17 -50.67 -2.59 -23.84
N VAL A 18 -51.90 -2.84 -23.37
CA VAL A 18 -52.20 -2.90 -21.94
C VAL A 18 -51.66 -4.18 -21.32
N VAL A 19 -51.73 -5.31 -22.03
CA VAL A 19 -51.15 -6.59 -21.57
C VAL A 19 -49.63 -6.46 -21.41
N CYS A 20 -48.91 -5.87 -22.37
CA CYS A 20 -47.46 -5.65 -22.27
C CYS A 20 -47.07 -4.67 -21.15
N ALA A 21 -47.86 -3.63 -20.91
CA ALA A 21 -47.62 -2.71 -19.79
C ALA A 21 -47.86 -3.40 -18.44
N THR A 22 -48.87 -4.27 -18.33
CA THR A 22 -49.15 -5.02 -17.09
C THR A 22 -48.12 -6.11 -16.82
N THR A 23 -47.56 -6.78 -17.84
CA THR A 23 -46.48 -7.76 -17.64
C THR A 23 -45.15 -7.11 -17.28
N LEU A 24 -44.83 -5.92 -17.79
CA LEU A 24 -43.63 -5.16 -17.38
C LEU A 24 -43.73 -4.64 -15.94
N VAL A 25 -44.92 -4.27 -15.46
CA VAL A 25 -45.13 -3.87 -14.06
C VAL A 25 -45.15 -5.07 -13.13
N LEU A 26 -45.65 -6.24 -13.56
CA LEU A 26 -45.56 -7.48 -12.78
C LEU A 26 -44.14 -8.07 -12.74
N LEU A 27 -43.35 -7.97 -13.82
CA LEU A 27 -41.93 -8.33 -13.82
C LEU A 27 -41.09 -7.33 -13.02
N GLY A 28 -41.40 -6.03 -13.07
CA GLY A 28 -40.78 -5.01 -12.23
C GLY A 28 -41.17 -5.12 -10.74
N GLY A 29 -42.39 -5.61 -10.46
CA GLY A 29 -42.89 -5.87 -9.11
C GLY A 29 -42.37 -7.17 -8.50
N LEU A 30 -42.17 -8.22 -9.30
CA LEU A 30 -41.56 -9.48 -8.87
C LEU A 30 -40.04 -9.38 -8.75
N SER A 31 -39.39 -8.46 -9.49
CA SER A 31 -37.96 -8.19 -9.33
C SER A 31 -37.63 -7.33 -8.10
N ARG A 32 -38.65 -6.75 -7.43
CA ARG A 32 -38.54 -6.06 -6.14
C ARG A 32 -39.04 -6.90 -4.95
N SER A 33 -39.20 -8.22 -5.15
CA SER A 33 -39.39 -9.16 -4.04
C SER A 33 -38.05 -9.44 -3.37
N ASN A 34 -37.82 -8.67 -2.31
CA ASN A 34 -37.02 -8.95 -1.13
C ASN A 34 -36.65 -10.44 -0.95
N ASN A 35 -35.49 -10.86 -1.45
CA ASN A 35 -34.76 -12.01 -0.90
C ASN A 35 -33.74 -11.45 0.10
N GLN A 36 -34.26 -10.96 1.23
CA GLN A 36 -33.51 -11.03 2.47
C GLN A 36 -33.43 -12.53 2.82
N TYR A 37 -32.40 -13.20 2.32
CA TYR A 37 -31.84 -14.30 3.08
C TYR A 37 -31.28 -13.67 4.36
N GLU A 38 -32.11 -13.64 5.41
CA GLU A 38 -31.62 -13.54 6.78
C GLU A 38 -30.78 -14.80 7.03
N ILE A 39 -29.52 -14.76 6.59
CA ILE A 39 -28.48 -15.44 7.32
C ILE A 39 -28.45 -14.67 8.64
N SER A 40 -29.04 -15.26 9.68
CA SER A 40 -28.76 -14.88 11.06
C SER A 40 -27.28 -15.14 11.31
N VAL A 41 -26.42 -14.26 10.79
CA VAL A 41 -25.08 -14.08 11.31
C VAL A 41 -25.34 -13.50 12.69
N THR A 42 -25.17 -14.33 13.70
CA THR A 42 -25.01 -13.89 15.07
C THR A 42 -23.87 -12.90 15.04
N THR A 43 -24.15 -11.61 14.86
CA THR A 43 -23.18 -10.55 15.04
C THR A 43 -22.85 -10.61 16.51
N SER A 44 -21.81 -11.36 16.88
CA SER A 44 -21.08 -11.06 18.08
C SER A 44 -20.74 -9.59 17.95
N LYS A 45 -21.36 -8.76 18.77
CA LYS A 45 -21.00 -7.35 18.91
C LYS A 45 -19.56 -7.31 19.39
N PHE A 46 -18.59 -7.49 18.48
CA PHE A 46 -17.23 -7.11 18.74
C PHE A 46 -17.30 -5.60 18.92
N GLN A 47 -17.23 -5.21 20.19
CA GLN A 47 -17.19 -3.82 20.59
C GLN A 47 -15.98 -3.22 19.89
N LYS A 48 -16.19 -2.39 18.85
CA LYS A 48 -15.11 -1.65 18.18
C LYS A 48 -14.23 -1.06 19.28
N PRO A 49 -12.98 -1.49 19.46
CA PRO A 49 -12.08 -0.88 20.42
C PRO A 49 -11.68 0.45 19.79
N ALA A 50 -12.52 1.46 19.96
CA ALA A 50 -12.24 2.83 19.54
C ALA A 50 -11.26 3.45 20.53
N ARG A 51 -10.07 2.86 20.68
CA ARG A 51 -8.95 3.57 21.26
C ARG A 51 -8.23 4.20 20.09
N LEU A 52 -8.46 5.51 19.93
CA LEU A 52 -7.61 6.32 19.06
C LEU A 52 -6.18 6.21 19.61
N PRO A 53 -5.18 5.91 18.76
CA PRO A 53 -3.81 5.76 19.23
C PRO A 53 -3.33 7.05 19.88
N TYR A 54 -2.64 6.96 21.03
CA TYR A 54 -2.06 8.15 21.66
C TYR A 54 -0.96 8.75 20.79
N LYS A 55 -0.79 10.07 20.87
CA LYS A 55 0.13 10.83 20.00
C LYS A 55 1.08 11.71 20.79
N GLY A 56 2.18 12.04 20.13
CA GLY A 56 3.19 12.97 20.63
C GLY A 56 4.48 12.26 20.99
N TYR A 57 5.40 13.03 21.57
CA TYR A 57 6.73 12.55 21.93
C TYR A 57 6.64 11.40 22.94
N GLY A 58 7.37 10.31 22.67
CA GLY A 58 7.37 9.11 23.52
C GLY A 58 6.26 8.10 23.24
N TYR A 59 5.23 8.46 22.45
CA TYR A 59 4.29 7.49 21.92
C TYR A 59 4.80 6.93 20.58
N PRO A 60 4.58 5.63 20.29
CA PRO A 60 4.90 5.04 18.99
C PRO A 60 4.25 5.81 17.84
N PRO A 61 4.74 5.76 16.61
CA PRO A 61 4.04 6.39 15.48
C PRO A 61 2.88 5.56 14.97
N VAL A 62 1.99 6.16 14.18
CA VAL A 62 1.03 5.44 13.35
C VAL A 62 1.63 5.27 11.96
N LEU A 63 1.84 4.05 11.51
CA LEU A 63 2.35 3.77 10.17
C LEU A 63 1.19 3.52 9.20
N ALA A 64 1.26 4.08 8.00
CA ALA A 64 0.32 3.86 6.91
C ALA A 64 0.99 3.06 5.80
N TYR A 65 0.57 1.81 5.64
CA TYR A 65 1.07 0.90 4.63
C TYR A 65 0.19 0.92 3.40
N TRP A 66 0.81 1.05 2.22
CA TRP A 66 0.21 0.68 0.96
C TRP A 66 0.87 -0.58 0.44
N ILE A 67 0.10 -1.65 0.30
CA ILE A 67 0.56 -2.94 -0.21
C ILE A 67 -0.04 -3.15 -1.60
N CYS A 68 0.81 -3.16 -2.62
CA CYS A 68 0.40 -3.33 -4.01
C CYS A 68 0.80 -4.69 -4.58
N GLY A 69 -0.05 -5.23 -5.46
CA GLY A 69 0.20 -6.46 -6.20
C GLY A 69 -0.55 -6.50 -7.52
N THR A 70 -0.37 -7.59 -8.24
CA THR A 70 -1.01 -7.89 -9.54
C THR A 70 -1.60 -9.30 -9.52
N ASN A 71 -1.93 -9.83 -10.69
CA ASN A 71 -2.51 -11.16 -10.88
C ASN A 71 -1.79 -12.25 -10.06
N GLY A 72 -2.54 -12.91 -9.17
CA GLY A 72 -2.02 -14.00 -8.32
C GLY A 72 -1.43 -13.53 -6.99
N ASP A 73 -1.36 -12.23 -6.72
CA ASP A 73 -0.71 -11.71 -5.51
C ASP A 73 -1.64 -11.66 -4.29
N SER A 74 -2.95 -11.94 -4.43
CA SER A 74 -3.92 -11.84 -3.33
C SER A 74 -3.48 -12.57 -2.05
N LYS A 75 -2.98 -13.81 -2.20
CA LYS A 75 -2.50 -14.62 -1.06
C LYS A 75 -1.21 -14.07 -0.44
N LYS A 76 -0.29 -13.57 -1.27
CA LYS A 76 0.94 -12.92 -0.82
C LYS A 76 0.63 -11.65 -0.03
N ILE A 77 -0.25 -10.80 -0.55
CA ILE A 77 -0.71 -9.59 0.15
C ILE A 77 -1.33 -9.95 1.51
N LEU A 78 -2.22 -10.94 1.56
CA LEU A 78 -2.85 -11.34 2.81
C LEU A 78 -1.83 -11.90 3.82
N ARG A 79 -0.87 -12.71 3.37
CA ARG A 79 0.20 -13.26 4.20
C ARG A 79 1.09 -12.15 4.77
N LEU A 80 1.49 -11.20 3.92
CA LEU A 80 2.29 -10.03 4.28
C LEU A 80 1.53 -9.16 5.28
N LEU A 81 0.27 -8.80 4.99
CA LEU A 81 -0.58 -8.01 5.88
C LEU A 81 -0.60 -8.61 7.29
N LYS A 82 -0.85 -9.92 7.41
CA LYS A 82 -0.82 -10.59 8.73
C LYS A 82 0.55 -10.55 9.40
N ALA A 83 1.64 -10.56 8.64
CA ALA A 83 3.01 -10.46 9.17
C ALA A 83 3.30 -9.08 9.77
N ILE A 84 2.73 -8.04 9.16
CA ILE A 84 2.98 -6.64 9.54
C ILE A 84 1.79 -5.99 10.26
N TYR A 85 0.78 -6.77 10.65
CA TYR A 85 -0.44 -6.22 11.23
C TYR A 85 -0.21 -5.72 12.65
N HIS A 86 -0.67 -4.51 12.92
CA HIS A 86 -0.74 -3.92 14.24
C HIS A 86 -1.97 -2.97 14.29
N PRO A 87 -2.82 -3.01 15.33
CA PRO A 87 -4.05 -2.23 15.42
C PRO A 87 -3.87 -0.71 15.30
N ARG A 88 -2.69 -0.22 15.70
CA ARG A 88 -2.33 1.20 15.62
C ARG A 88 -2.20 1.70 14.19
N ASN A 89 -1.77 0.85 13.28
CA ASN A 89 -1.39 1.23 11.91
C ASN A 89 -2.60 1.27 10.97
N GLN A 90 -2.38 1.76 9.76
CA GLN A 90 -3.37 1.81 8.69
C GLN A 90 -2.87 1.01 7.49
N TYR A 91 -3.76 0.28 6.82
CA TYR A 91 -3.41 -0.56 5.69
C TYR A 91 -4.34 -0.28 4.52
N LEU A 92 -3.77 -0.06 3.35
CA LEU A 92 -4.46 0.02 2.07
C LEU A 92 -3.89 -1.05 1.14
N LEU A 93 -4.74 -1.99 0.72
CA LEU A 93 -4.39 -3.09 -0.18
C LEU A 93 -4.90 -2.77 -1.57
N GLN A 94 -4.06 -3.00 -2.58
CA GLN A 94 -4.41 -2.78 -3.98
C GLN A 94 -3.93 -3.93 -4.86
N LEU A 95 -4.83 -4.41 -5.71
CA LEU A 95 -4.49 -5.26 -6.86
C LEU A 95 -4.76 -4.49 -8.15
N ASP A 96 -3.77 -4.41 -9.02
CA ASP A 96 -3.86 -3.71 -10.30
C ASP A 96 -4.75 -4.43 -11.33
N ALA A 97 -4.86 -3.85 -12.53
CA ALA A 97 -5.75 -4.37 -13.57
C ALA A 97 -5.29 -5.70 -14.18
N GLY A 98 -4.10 -6.20 -13.81
CA GLY A 98 -3.69 -7.57 -14.09
C GLY A 98 -4.55 -8.60 -13.34
N SER A 99 -5.02 -8.26 -12.13
CA SER A 99 -5.91 -9.12 -11.35
C SER A 99 -7.35 -9.09 -11.87
N SER A 100 -8.06 -10.19 -11.70
CA SER A 100 -9.48 -10.28 -12.00
C SER A 100 -10.35 -9.56 -10.95
N GLU A 101 -11.58 -9.18 -11.32
CA GLU A 101 -12.57 -8.68 -10.34
C GLU A 101 -12.86 -9.71 -9.25
N TYR A 102 -12.86 -11.00 -9.62
CA TYR A 102 -13.03 -12.10 -8.68
C TYR A 102 -11.91 -12.14 -7.64
N GLU A 103 -10.65 -12.04 -8.06
CA GLU A 103 -9.50 -12.05 -7.14
C GLU A 103 -9.52 -10.85 -6.18
N ARG A 104 -9.90 -9.66 -6.67
CA ARG A 104 -10.09 -8.48 -5.82
C ARG A 104 -11.21 -8.66 -4.80
N ALA A 105 -12.34 -9.22 -5.24
CA ALA A 105 -13.45 -9.52 -4.34
C ALA A 105 -13.05 -10.58 -3.30
N GLU A 106 -12.29 -11.60 -3.70
CA GLU A 106 -11.78 -12.63 -2.78
C GLU A 106 -10.82 -12.04 -1.73
N LEU A 107 -9.95 -11.11 -2.12
CA LEU A 107 -9.08 -10.40 -1.18
C LEU A 107 -9.90 -9.61 -0.17
N ALA A 108 -10.91 -8.87 -0.62
CA ALA A 108 -11.81 -8.10 0.25
C ALA A 108 -12.57 -9.01 1.22
N VAL A 109 -13.13 -10.13 0.74
CA VAL A 109 -13.81 -11.13 1.57
C VAL A 109 -12.85 -11.75 2.59
N SER A 110 -11.61 -12.03 2.19
CA SER A 110 -10.60 -12.59 3.10
C SER A 110 -10.23 -11.61 4.21
N VAL A 111 -10.10 -10.31 3.91
CA VAL A 111 -9.89 -9.27 4.92
C VAL A 111 -11.07 -9.17 5.89
N GLU A 112 -12.30 -9.17 5.35
CA GLU A 112 -13.51 -9.15 6.18
C GLU A 112 -13.68 -10.42 7.01
N SER A 113 -13.13 -11.56 6.61
CA SER A 113 -13.24 -12.80 7.39
C SER A 113 -12.39 -12.80 8.68
N GLU A 114 -11.42 -11.90 8.80
CA GLU A 114 -10.52 -11.82 9.95
C GLU A 114 -11.11 -10.89 11.04
N SER A 115 -11.49 -11.48 12.17
CA SER A 115 -12.16 -10.76 13.29
C SER A 115 -11.33 -9.59 13.83
N VAL A 116 -10.00 -9.71 13.82
CA VAL A 116 -9.09 -8.64 14.24
C VAL A 116 -9.21 -7.43 13.31
N PHE A 117 -9.23 -7.64 11.99
CA PHE A 117 -9.31 -6.57 11.00
C PHE A 117 -10.67 -5.87 11.08
N GLN A 118 -11.76 -6.64 11.23
CA GLN A 118 -13.10 -6.09 11.47
C GLN A 118 -13.18 -5.31 12.78
N GLY A 119 -12.57 -5.82 13.85
CA GLY A 119 -12.61 -5.22 15.18
C GLY A 119 -12.01 -3.82 15.21
N PHE A 120 -10.85 -3.64 14.58
CA PHE A 120 -10.15 -2.34 14.54
C PHE A 120 -10.51 -1.48 13.32
N GLY A 121 -10.98 -2.08 12.22
CA GLY A 121 -11.41 -1.36 11.02
C GLY A 121 -10.31 -0.53 10.35
N ASN A 122 -9.06 -0.99 10.45
CA ASN A 122 -7.87 -0.27 9.99
C ASN A 122 -7.23 -0.88 8.72
N VAL A 123 -7.93 -1.81 8.06
CA VAL A 123 -7.52 -2.43 6.78
C VAL A 123 -8.56 -2.09 5.72
N ASN A 124 -8.12 -1.52 4.60
CA ASN A 124 -8.96 -1.13 3.48
C ASN A 124 -8.47 -1.83 2.20
N VAL A 125 -9.40 -2.27 1.36
CA VAL A 125 -9.10 -2.83 0.03
C VAL A 125 -9.63 -1.89 -1.04
N GLU A 126 -8.78 -1.50 -1.99
CA GLU A 126 -9.19 -0.66 -3.11
C GLU A 126 -10.08 -1.47 -4.06
N GLY A 127 -11.34 -1.05 -4.20
CA GLY A 127 -12.31 -1.76 -5.03
C GLY A 127 -12.18 -1.47 -6.53
N GLN A 128 -11.68 -0.29 -6.89
CA GLN A 128 -11.40 0.07 -8.28
C GLN A 128 -9.98 -0.34 -8.63
N SER A 129 -9.80 -0.83 -9.85
CA SER A 129 -8.50 -1.22 -10.35
C SER A 129 -8.19 -0.47 -11.63
N TYR A 130 -6.90 -0.27 -11.87
CA TYR A 130 -6.36 0.42 -13.03
C TYR A 130 -5.03 -0.22 -13.40
N ALA A 131 -4.65 -0.03 -14.65
CA ALA A 131 -3.43 -0.60 -15.16
C ALA A 131 -2.21 0.07 -14.50
N VAL A 132 -1.24 -0.73 -14.11
CA VAL A 132 -0.01 -0.27 -13.47
C VAL A 132 1.18 -0.95 -14.12
N ASN A 133 2.17 -0.15 -14.50
CA ASN A 133 3.46 -0.63 -14.97
C ASN A 133 4.56 -0.03 -14.10
N ARG A 134 5.39 -0.90 -13.48
CA ARG A 134 6.47 -0.52 -12.56
C ARG A 134 7.53 0.39 -13.19
N MET A 135 7.73 0.29 -14.51
CA MET A 135 8.67 1.12 -15.26
C MET A 135 8.07 2.47 -15.68
N GLY A 136 6.74 2.63 -15.57
CA GLY A 136 6.00 3.77 -16.10
C GLY A 136 5.46 4.70 -15.02
N SER A 137 4.87 5.81 -15.47
CA SER A 137 4.27 6.83 -14.60
C SER A 137 2.95 6.41 -13.97
N SER A 138 2.32 5.35 -14.46
CA SER A 138 1.18 4.70 -13.81
C SER A 138 1.52 4.18 -12.41
N ALA A 139 2.74 3.68 -12.17
CA ALA A 139 3.17 3.29 -10.82
C ALA A 139 3.34 4.49 -9.88
N LEU A 140 3.84 5.61 -10.38
CA LEU A 140 3.88 6.87 -9.63
C LEU A 140 2.47 7.39 -9.32
N ALA A 141 1.57 7.35 -10.31
CA ALA A 141 0.18 7.75 -10.14
C ALA A 141 -0.54 6.87 -9.10
N ALA A 142 -0.33 5.53 -9.14
CA ALA A 142 -0.85 4.59 -8.15
C ALA A 142 -0.38 4.93 -6.74
N THR A 143 0.92 5.22 -6.58
CA THR A 143 1.52 5.58 -5.29
C THR A 143 0.94 6.87 -4.73
N LEU A 144 0.80 7.91 -5.56
CA LEU A 144 0.19 9.18 -5.16
C LEU A 144 -1.31 9.04 -4.86
N HIS A 145 -2.02 8.18 -5.60
CA HIS A 145 -3.43 7.89 -5.34
C HIS A 145 -3.61 7.16 -4.01
N ALA A 146 -2.80 6.14 -3.73
CA ALA A 146 -2.80 5.43 -2.45
C ALA A 146 -2.54 6.37 -1.27
N ALA A 147 -1.55 7.26 -1.41
CA ALA A 147 -1.29 8.29 -0.41
C ALA A 147 -2.49 9.24 -0.24
N ALA A 148 -3.11 9.70 -1.32
CA ALA A 148 -4.30 10.55 -1.26
C ALA A 148 -5.48 9.86 -0.57
N LEU A 149 -5.69 8.56 -0.83
CA LEU A 149 -6.70 7.75 -0.14
C LEU A 149 -6.39 7.64 1.36
N LEU A 150 -5.15 7.33 1.74
CA LEU A 150 -4.75 7.24 3.14
C LEU A 150 -4.84 8.59 3.86
N LEU A 151 -4.50 9.71 3.21
CA LEU A 151 -4.71 11.06 3.74
C LEU A 151 -6.20 11.37 3.99
N LYS A 152 -7.09 10.84 3.14
CA LYS A 152 -8.54 11.01 3.22
C LYS A 152 -9.20 10.09 4.26
N ILE A 153 -8.77 8.83 4.34
CA ILE A 153 -9.33 7.80 5.23
C ILE A 153 -8.97 8.12 6.69
N ASN A 154 -7.71 8.49 6.92
CA ASN A 154 -7.22 8.76 8.26
C ASN A 154 -6.27 9.96 8.28
N THR A 155 -6.57 10.95 9.13
CA THR A 155 -5.74 12.15 9.29
C THR A 155 -4.53 11.94 10.19
N ASP A 156 -4.39 10.76 10.79
CA ASP A 156 -3.58 10.59 11.99
C ASP A 156 -2.29 9.82 11.85
N TRP A 157 -1.97 9.30 10.66
CA TRP A 157 -0.72 8.57 10.43
C TRP A 157 0.51 9.48 10.31
N ASP A 158 1.68 8.97 10.66
CA ASP A 158 2.95 9.72 10.69
C ASP A 158 3.81 9.46 9.45
N TRP A 159 3.88 8.20 9.00
CA TRP A 159 4.68 7.78 7.85
C TRP A 159 3.92 6.90 6.88
N PHE A 160 4.11 7.15 5.60
CA PHE A 160 3.64 6.37 4.47
C PHE A 160 4.73 5.40 4.02
N ILE A 161 4.42 4.10 4.05
CA ILE A 161 5.34 3.02 3.68
C ILE A 161 4.74 2.28 2.48
N THR A 162 5.48 2.24 1.37
CA THR A 162 5.11 1.43 0.20
C THR A 162 5.60 0.01 0.39
N LEU A 163 4.86 -1.01 -0.04
CA LEU A 163 5.30 -2.41 -0.08
C LEU A 163 4.69 -3.07 -1.32
N SER A 164 5.43 -3.97 -1.94
CA SER A 164 4.89 -4.90 -2.92
C SER A 164 4.47 -6.22 -2.27
N ALA A 165 3.73 -7.03 -3.00
CA ALA A 165 3.42 -8.40 -2.59
C ALA A 165 4.66 -9.31 -2.43
N SER A 166 5.83 -8.91 -2.94
CA SER A 166 7.09 -9.66 -2.83
C SER A 166 7.97 -9.22 -1.66
N ASP A 167 7.54 -8.22 -0.89
CA ASP A 167 8.21 -7.79 0.33
C ASP A 167 7.86 -8.68 1.52
N TYR A 168 8.80 -8.82 2.46
CA TYR A 168 8.55 -9.49 3.73
C TYR A 168 9.32 -8.86 4.90
N PRO A 169 8.71 -8.76 6.10
CA PRO A 169 9.36 -8.09 7.23
C PRO A 169 10.49 -8.94 7.84
N LEU A 170 11.56 -8.27 8.28
CA LEU A 170 12.71 -8.83 9.00
C LEU A 170 12.72 -8.49 10.49
N MET A 171 11.62 -7.93 10.99
CA MET A 171 11.39 -7.61 12.40
C MET A 171 9.89 -7.48 12.68
N SER A 172 9.51 -7.55 13.95
CA SER A 172 8.11 -7.37 14.36
C SER A 172 7.64 -5.92 14.20
N GLN A 173 6.33 -5.70 14.21
CA GLN A 173 5.78 -4.33 14.26
C GLN A 173 6.17 -3.61 15.54
N ASP A 174 6.25 -4.30 16.68
CA ASP A 174 6.71 -3.70 17.93
C ASP A 174 8.17 -3.21 17.81
N ASP A 175 9.05 -3.97 17.16
CA ASP A 175 10.43 -3.53 16.90
C ASP A 175 10.47 -2.25 16.06
N LEU A 176 9.71 -2.23 14.97
CA LEU A 176 9.68 -1.10 14.03
C LEU A 176 9.08 0.15 14.66
N LEU A 177 7.94 -0.01 15.35
CA LEU A 177 7.27 1.07 16.07
C LEU A 177 8.17 1.66 17.17
N HIS A 178 8.89 0.82 17.91
CA HIS A 178 9.87 1.28 18.90
C HIS A 178 10.99 2.08 18.24
N ALA A 179 11.59 1.55 17.16
CA ALA A 179 12.69 2.21 16.47
C ALA A 179 12.32 3.60 15.94
N PHE A 180 11.07 3.79 15.52
CA PHE A 180 10.58 5.06 15.02
C PHE A 180 10.10 6.00 16.14
N THR A 181 9.84 5.50 17.35
CA THR A 181 9.20 6.27 18.44
C THR A 181 9.89 7.60 18.73
N PHE A 182 11.23 7.62 18.72
CA PHE A 182 12.03 8.80 19.10
C PHE A 182 12.52 9.65 17.92
N LEU A 183 12.12 9.30 16.69
CA LEU A 183 12.50 10.03 15.50
C LEU A 183 11.60 11.24 15.25
N PRO A 184 12.16 12.37 14.78
CA PRO A 184 11.35 13.47 14.25
C PRO A 184 10.39 12.98 13.16
N ARG A 185 9.09 13.26 13.32
CA ARG A 185 8.00 12.74 12.45
C ARG A 185 8.01 13.34 11.03
N ASP A 186 8.80 14.39 10.82
CA ASP A 186 9.01 15.04 9.53
C ASP A 186 10.06 14.34 8.66
N LEU A 187 10.76 13.32 9.19
CA LEU A 187 11.79 12.60 8.44
C LEU A 187 11.26 11.80 7.25
N ASN A 188 12.01 11.82 6.16
CA ASN A 188 11.77 11.06 4.94
C ASN A 188 12.97 10.12 4.71
N PHE A 189 12.70 8.82 4.72
CA PHE A 189 13.67 7.76 4.51
C PHE A 189 13.76 7.48 3.02
N ILE A 190 14.86 7.94 2.43
CA ILE A 190 15.06 7.93 0.99
C ILE A 190 16.53 7.69 0.73
N ASP A 191 16.83 6.54 0.14
CA ASP A 191 18.20 6.24 -0.24
C ASP A 191 18.52 6.85 -1.62
N TYR A 192 19.64 7.57 -1.68
CA TYR A 192 20.20 8.12 -2.91
C TYR A 192 21.35 7.23 -3.32
N THR A 193 21.24 6.60 -4.49
CA THR A 193 22.30 5.69 -4.94
C THR A 193 23.52 6.48 -5.40
N SER A 194 24.67 6.30 -4.71
CA SER A 194 25.96 6.82 -5.20
C SER A 194 26.69 5.82 -6.12
N ASN A 195 26.40 4.51 -6.03
CA ASN A 195 27.33 3.46 -6.48
C ASN A 195 26.81 2.41 -7.47
N ALA A 196 25.58 2.49 -7.98
CA ALA A 196 25.09 1.53 -9.00
C ALA A 196 24.86 2.16 -10.38
N GLY A 197 25.46 3.31 -10.67
CA GLY A 197 25.18 4.05 -11.89
C GLY A 197 23.77 4.65 -11.90
N TRP A 198 23.70 5.93 -12.19
CA TRP A 198 22.67 6.65 -12.95
C TRP A 198 21.94 5.90 -14.11
N LYS A 199 22.02 4.56 -14.22
CA LYS A 199 21.46 3.64 -15.24
C LYS A 199 21.01 4.38 -16.48
N GLU A 200 22.03 4.85 -17.17
CA GLU A 200 22.00 5.69 -18.35
C GLU A 200 21.06 6.90 -18.20
N ARG A 201 21.61 8.09 -17.95
CA ARG A 201 21.03 9.43 -18.24
C ARG A 201 20.43 9.41 -19.63
N GLU A 202 20.88 8.55 -20.55
CA GLU A 202 20.16 8.29 -21.79
C GLU A 202 18.72 7.82 -21.54
N GLU A 203 18.45 6.83 -20.68
CA GLU A 203 17.11 6.40 -20.28
C GLU A 203 16.30 7.51 -19.58
N ILE A 204 16.89 8.28 -18.66
CA ILE A 204 16.19 9.42 -18.03
C ILE A 204 15.86 10.52 -19.06
N ASN A 205 16.73 10.70 -20.05
CA ASN A 205 16.50 11.65 -21.13
C ASN A 205 15.56 11.06 -22.20
N ARG A 206 15.39 9.74 -22.30
CA ARG A 206 14.45 9.12 -23.25
C ARG A 206 13.02 9.43 -22.84
N ILE A 207 12.23 9.86 -23.81
CA ILE A 207 10.81 10.09 -23.61
C ILE A 207 10.11 8.74 -23.61
N VAL A 208 9.36 8.47 -22.55
CA VAL A 208 8.56 7.24 -22.41
C VAL A 208 7.08 7.57 -22.51
N VAL A 209 6.31 6.75 -23.20
CA VAL A 209 4.85 6.77 -23.14
C VAL A 209 4.41 5.56 -22.33
N ASP A 210 3.67 5.83 -21.27
CA ASP A 210 3.03 4.79 -20.46
C ASP A 210 1.55 4.65 -20.85
N PRO A 211 1.17 3.59 -21.59
CA PRO A 211 -0.22 3.38 -22.01
C PRO A 211 -1.16 3.12 -20.83
N ASN A 212 -0.63 2.67 -19.70
CA ASN A 212 -1.40 2.30 -18.52
C ASN A 212 -2.11 3.50 -17.87
N LEU A 213 -1.73 4.74 -18.24
CA LEU A 213 -2.45 5.94 -17.86
C LEU A 213 -3.83 6.07 -18.55
N TYR A 214 -4.05 5.40 -19.68
CA TYR A 214 -5.29 5.50 -20.48
C TYR A 214 -5.84 4.16 -20.99
N TYR A 215 -5.14 3.04 -20.76
CA TYR A 215 -5.62 1.69 -21.03
C TYR A 215 -6.09 0.99 -19.75
N GLN A 216 -7.01 0.04 -19.93
CA GLN A 216 -7.57 -0.76 -18.83
C GLN A 216 -6.76 -2.01 -18.49
N MET A 217 -5.73 -2.35 -19.28
CA MET A 217 -4.94 -3.56 -19.10
C MET A 217 -3.45 -3.22 -18.98
N ASN A 218 -2.75 -3.97 -18.13
CA ASN A 218 -1.31 -3.84 -17.96
C ASN A 218 -0.58 -4.05 -19.30
N THR A 219 0.09 -3.00 -19.76
CA THR A 219 0.76 -2.94 -21.07
C THR A 219 2.22 -2.51 -20.89
N PRO A 220 3.17 -2.98 -21.71
CA PRO A 220 4.53 -2.45 -21.71
C PRO A 220 4.56 -0.95 -22.01
N ILE A 221 5.57 -0.25 -21.49
CA ILE A 221 5.86 1.14 -21.87
C ILE A 221 6.50 1.21 -23.27
N TYR A 222 6.36 2.36 -23.93
CA TYR A 222 6.99 2.63 -25.23
C TYR A 222 8.07 3.70 -25.10
N TYR A 223 9.21 3.48 -25.74
CA TYR A 223 10.28 4.47 -25.84
C TYR A 223 10.14 5.27 -27.15
N ALA A 224 10.18 6.58 -27.05
CA ALA A 224 10.34 7.46 -28.21
C ALA A 224 11.79 7.45 -28.71
N VAL A 225 11.98 7.91 -29.95
CA VAL A 225 13.32 8.08 -30.53
C VAL A 225 13.99 9.33 -29.98
N GLU A 226 13.19 10.34 -29.66
CA GLU A 226 13.61 11.63 -29.14
C GLU A 226 14.00 11.56 -27.66
N THR A 227 14.90 12.46 -27.28
CA THR A 227 15.31 12.67 -25.90
C THR A 227 15.03 14.11 -25.47
N ARG A 228 14.90 14.31 -24.15
CA ARG A 228 14.76 15.63 -23.53
C ARG A 228 15.55 15.66 -22.23
N LYS A 229 16.12 16.81 -21.92
CA LYS A 229 16.81 17.07 -20.65
C LYS A 229 16.27 18.37 -20.05
N PRO A 230 15.91 18.40 -18.76
CA PRO A 230 15.42 19.62 -18.15
C PRO A 230 16.60 20.57 -17.90
N ASP A 231 16.36 21.86 -18.13
CA ASP A 231 17.27 22.96 -17.80
C ASP A 231 16.81 23.74 -16.55
N ALA A 232 15.53 23.63 -16.18
CA ALA A 232 14.93 24.32 -15.05
C ALA A 232 15.20 23.67 -13.67
N PHE A 233 15.59 22.39 -13.62
CA PHE A 233 15.86 21.67 -12.38
C PHE A 233 16.86 20.53 -12.58
N LYS A 234 17.46 20.06 -11.48
CA LYS A 234 18.31 18.85 -11.46
C LYS A 234 17.45 17.64 -11.12
N ILE A 235 17.69 16.53 -11.80
CA ILE A 235 17.07 15.24 -11.47
C ILE A 235 17.93 14.54 -10.43
N PHE A 236 17.30 14.10 -9.35
CA PHE A 236 17.87 13.26 -8.32
C PHE A 236 17.17 11.90 -8.36
N GLY A 237 17.85 10.84 -7.91
CA GLY A 237 17.25 9.53 -7.85
C GLY A 237 17.98 8.55 -6.94
N GLY A 238 17.38 7.38 -6.78
CA GLY A 238 17.87 6.32 -5.91
C GLY A 238 16.87 5.18 -5.81
N SER A 239 16.73 4.60 -4.62
CA SER A 239 15.82 3.48 -4.40
C SER A 239 14.36 3.88 -4.69
N PRO A 240 13.56 3.09 -5.43
CA PRO A 240 12.13 3.35 -5.62
C PRO A 240 11.34 3.11 -4.32
N TRP A 241 11.99 2.50 -3.33
CA TRP A 241 11.40 2.16 -2.05
C TRP A 241 11.70 3.27 -1.05
N VAL A 242 10.64 3.83 -0.48
CA VAL A 242 10.71 5.04 0.34
C VAL A 242 9.79 4.91 1.54
N ILE A 243 10.14 5.58 2.64
CA ILE A 243 9.24 5.82 3.77
C ILE A 243 9.11 7.32 3.94
N LEU A 244 7.94 7.87 3.63
CA LEU A 244 7.74 9.30 3.48
C LEU A 244 6.86 9.82 4.62
N SER A 245 7.28 10.93 5.23
CA SER A 245 6.49 11.61 6.25
C SER A 245 5.12 12.02 5.69
N ARG A 246 4.12 12.05 6.56
CA ARG A 246 2.79 12.57 6.21
C ARG A 246 2.88 13.97 5.62
N PHE A 247 3.68 14.84 6.23
CA PHE A 247 3.82 16.22 5.79
C PHE A 247 4.33 16.33 4.34
N PHE A 248 5.32 15.51 3.98
CA PHE A 248 5.82 15.46 2.60
C PHE A 248 4.79 14.85 1.63
N MET A 249 4.01 13.86 2.06
CA MET A 249 2.94 13.30 1.22
C MET A 249 1.78 14.29 1.02
N GLU A 250 1.41 15.07 2.04
CA GLU A 250 0.47 16.18 1.89
C GLU A 250 0.98 17.20 0.89
N TYR A 251 2.26 17.53 0.92
CA TYR A 251 2.89 18.42 -0.07
C TYR A 251 2.80 17.86 -1.49
N CYS A 252 3.11 16.58 -1.69
CA CYS A 252 3.06 15.94 -3.00
C CYS A 252 1.63 15.86 -3.55
N VAL A 253 0.65 15.54 -2.70
CA VAL A 253 -0.75 15.33 -3.10
C VAL A 253 -1.49 16.66 -3.27
N GLN A 254 -1.37 17.56 -2.30
CA GLN A 254 -2.10 18.84 -2.32
C GLN A 254 -1.39 19.88 -3.18
N GLY A 255 -0.05 19.85 -3.25
CA GLY A 255 0.77 20.75 -4.05
C GLY A 255 0.54 22.23 -3.73
N TRP A 256 0.69 22.66 -2.48
CA TRP A 256 0.56 24.10 -2.19
C TRP A 256 1.64 24.94 -2.91
N ASP A 257 2.81 24.35 -3.17
CA ASP A 257 3.75 24.84 -4.19
C ASP A 257 3.53 24.13 -5.55
N ASN A 258 3.97 24.74 -6.65
CA ASN A 258 3.80 24.17 -7.98
C ASN A 258 4.88 23.14 -8.37
N ILE A 259 5.97 23.01 -7.60
CA ILE A 259 7.08 22.08 -7.86
C ILE A 259 6.58 20.63 -8.01
N PRO A 260 5.80 20.04 -7.07
CA PRO A 260 5.29 18.67 -7.22
C PRO A 260 4.49 18.48 -8.50
N ARG A 261 3.63 19.44 -8.87
CA ARG A 261 2.81 19.35 -10.10
C ARG A 261 3.66 19.44 -11.37
N LYS A 262 4.60 20.39 -11.42
CA LYS A 262 5.52 20.54 -12.57
C LYS A 262 6.37 19.30 -12.75
N LEU A 263 6.93 18.77 -11.66
CA LEU A 263 7.72 17.55 -11.69
C LEU A 263 6.86 16.36 -12.07
N LEU A 264 5.63 16.24 -11.55
CA LEU A 264 4.71 15.15 -11.92
C LEU A 264 4.43 15.16 -13.42
N MET A 265 4.15 16.34 -14.00
CA MET A 265 3.98 16.52 -15.46
C MET A 265 5.23 16.13 -16.24
N TYR A 266 6.43 16.41 -15.71
CA TYR A 266 7.67 15.98 -16.33
C TYR A 266 7.84 14.47 -16.24
N PHE A 267 7.73 13.88 -15.06
CA PHE A 267 7.96 12.46 -14.80
C PHE A 267 6.86 11.54 -15.39
N THR A 268 5.81 12.07 -16.01
CA THR A 268 4.86 11.26 -16.80
C THR A 268 5.53 10.54 -17.97
N ASN A 269 6.58 11.14 -18.54
CA ASN A 269 7.31 10.61 -19.70
C ASN A 269 8.78 10.33 -19.39
N VAL A 270 9.05 9.74 -18.23
CA VAL A 270 10.38 9.29 -17.79
C VAL A 270 10.27 7.82 -17.37
N ALA A 271 11.26 7.00 -17.72
CA ALA A 271 11.33 5.62 -17.23
C ALA A 271 11.61 5.59 -15.72
N TYR A 272 11.04 4.62 -15.02
CA TYR A 272 11.24 4.40 -13.57
C TYR A 272 11.03 5.68 -12.73
N PRO A 273 9.89 6.37 -12.87
CA PRO A 273 9.70 7.67 -12.22
C PRO A 273 9.64 7.56 -10.69
N LEU A 274 9.36 6.39 -10.11
CA LEU A 274 9.44 6.16 -8.66
C LEU A 274 10.86 6.27 -8.11
N GLU A 275 11.88 5.98 -8.92
CA GLU A 275 13.29 6.12 -8.54
C GLU A 275 13.77 7.58 -8.55
N THR A 276 12.97 8.52 -9.04
CA THR A 276 13.44 9.90 -9.29
C THR A 276 12.49 10.99 -8.81
N TYR A 277 11.18 10.78 -8.84
CA TYR A 277 10.18 11.79 -8.52
C TYR A 277 10.34 12.31 -7.10
N PHE A 278 10.28 11.43 -6.09
CA PHE A 278 10.33 11.84 -4.69
C PHE A 278 11.68 12.47 -4.33
N HIS A 279 12.78 11.89 -4.79
CA HIS A 279 14.13 12.44 -4.62
C HIS A 279 14.23 13.86 -5.18
N THR A 280 13.71 14.06 -6.40
CA THR A 280 13.75 15.35 -7.09
C THR A 280 12.85 16.38 -6.42
N VAL A 281 11.64 16.00 -5.98
CA VAL A 281 10.72 16.90 -5.27
C VAL A 281 11.34 17.37 -3.95
N ILE A 282 11.90 16.45 -3.15
CA ILE A 282 12.58 16.78 -1.88
C ILE A 282 13.73 17.75 -2.12
N CYS A 283 14.63 17.42 -3.05
CA CYS A 283 15.81 18.26 -3.30
C CYS A 283 15.49 19.61 -3.95
N SER A 284 14.40 19.69 -4.71
CA SER A 284 13.95 20.94 -5.32
C SER A 284 13.16 21.83 -4.35
N SER A 285 12.78 21.32 -3.17
CA SER A 285 11.91 22.02 -2.22
C SER A 285 12.68 22.33 -0.93
N PRO A 286 13.06 23.61 -0.66
CA PRO A 286 13.92 23.97 0.48
C PRO A 286 13.41 23.49 1.85
N GLU A 287 12.10 23.42 2.04
CA GLU A 287 11.45 22.94 3.27
C GLU A 287 11.78 21.48 3.61
N PHE A 288 12.06 20.64 2.60
CA PHE A 288 12.27 19.20 2.78
C PHE A 288 13.74 18.77 2.71
N GLN A 289 14.66 19.63 2.25
CA GLN A 289 16.07 19.27 2.05
C GLN A 289 16.78 18.75 3.31
N ASN A 290 16.39 19.22 4.50
CA ASN A 290 16.97 18.79 5.78
C ASN A 290 16.18 17.68 6.48
N THR A 291 15.14 17.16 5.83
CA THR A 291 14.26 16.12 6.38
C THR A 291 14.64 14.72 5.89
N THR A 292 15.72 14.58 5.12
CA THR A 292 16.12 13.28 4.55
C THR A 292 16.94 12.44 5.53
N LEU A 293 16.74 11.13 5.43
CA LEU A 293 17.57 10.10 6.07
C LEU A 293 17.90 9.06 5.00
N ALA A 294 19.19 8.93 4.67
CA ALA A 294 19.70 8.11 3.57
C ALA A 294 19.73 6.61 3.92
N TYR A 295 18.56 6.02 4.18
CA TYR A 295 18.40 4.62 4.50
C TYR A 295 16.95 4.18 4.24
N ASP A 296 16.71 3.27 3.30
CA ASP A 296 15.36 2.87 2.88
C ASP A 296 14.78 1.66 3.64
N LEU A 297 15.55 1.11 4.59
CA LEU A 297 15.20 -0.05 5.42
C LEU A 297 14.99 -1.36 4.64
N ARG A 298 15.52 -1.49 3.42
CA ARG A 298 15.34 -2.71 2.60
C ARG A 298 16.63 -3.49 2.40
N TYR A 299 16.51 -4.80 2.52
CA TYR A 299 17.52 -5.76 2.11
C TYR A 299 17.20 -6.24 0.69
N ILE A 300 18.06 -5.87 -0.26
CA ILE A 300 17.93 -6.21 -1.68
C ILE A 300 19.31 -6.60 -2.21
N ILE A 301 19.41 -7.78 -2.83
CA ILE A 301 20.65 -8.22 -3.49
C ILE A 301 20.57 -7.89 -4.99
N TRP A 302 21.57 -7.15 -5.47
CA TRP A 302 21.75 -6.84 -6.88
C TRP A 302 22.99 -7.56 -7.43
N ARG A 303 22.82 -8.58 -8.29
CA ARG A 303 23.98 -9.31 -8.87
C ARG A 303 24.86 -8.44 -9.76
N THR A 304 24.23 -7.59 -10.57
CA THR A 304 24.92 -6.64 -11.45
C THR A 304 24.05 -5.39 -11.56
N PRO A 305 24.62 -4.16 -11.47
CA PRO A 305 23.85 -2.95 -11.68
C PRO A 305 23.05 -2.99 -12.98
N THR A 306 23.60 -3.57 -14.04
CA THR A 306 23.01 -3.54 -15.40
C THR A 306 21.79 -4.46 -15.62
N GLN A 307 21.47 -5.41 -14.73
CA GLN A 307 20.45 -6.43 -15.02
C GLN A 307 19.00 -6.06 -14.65
N GLY A 308 18.75 -4.82 -14.22
CA GLY A 308 17.40 -4.25 -14.08
C GLY A 308 16.55 -4.81 -12.92
N GLU A 309 16.66 -6.10 -12.61
CA GLU A 309 15.89 -6.78 -11.57
C GLU A 309 16.80 -7.34 -10.45
N PRO A 310 16.37 -7.24 -9.18
CA PRO A 310 17.10 -7.80 -8.05
C PRO A 310 17.05 -9.34 -8.06
N GLU A 311 17.99 -9.98 -7.37
CA GLU A 311 18.01 -11.43 -7.20
C GLU A 311 16.89 -11.88 -6.24
N ASN A 312 16.18 -12.95 -6.60
CA ASN A 312 15.21 -13.59 -5.70
C ASN A 312 15.93 -14.16 -4.47
N LEU A 313 15.50 -13.72 -3.29
CA LEU A 313 16.02 -14.17 -2.02
C LEU A 313 15.52 -15.59 -1.73
N SER A 314 16.38 -16.38 -1.09
CA SER A 314 16.11 -17.78 -0.75
C SER A 314 16.79 -18.12 0.58
N THR A 315 16.63 -19.35 1.04
CA THR A 315 17.20 -19.79 2.33
C THR A 315 18.73 -19.65 2.42
N SER A 316 19.46 -19.62 1.28
CA SER A 316 20.91 -19.40 1.27
C SER A 316 21.33 -18.00 1.74
N HIS A 317 20.44 -17.02 1.60
CA HIS A 317 20.71 -15.62 1.97
C HIS A 317 20.26 -15.28 3.40
N TYR A 318 19.70 -16.26 4.12
CA TYR A 318 19.01 -16.03 5.39
C TYR A 318 19.88 -15.36 6.45
N ASP A 319 21.09 -15.87 6.69
CA ASP A 319 21.95 -15.38 7.78
C ASP A 319 22.39 -13.93 7.57
N GLU A 320 22.79 -13.57 6.34
CA GLU A 320 23.18 -12.21 5.97
C GLU A 320 21.99 -11.25 6.04
N MET A 321 20.85 -11.67 5.49
CA MET A 321 19.60 -10.91 5.52
C MET A 321 19.14 -10.62 6.95
N VAL A 322 19.14 -11.63 7.84
CA VAL A 322 18.71 -11.47 9.23
C VAL A 322 19.72 -10.68 10.07
N ALA A 323 21.00 -10.74 9.74
CA ALA A 323 22.06 -9.96 10.37
C ALA A 323 22.03 -8.47 9.96
N SER A 324 21.45 -8.15 8.79
CA SER A 324 21.29 -6.76 8.35
C SER A 324 20.35 -5.97 9.26
N GLU A 325 20.54 -4.64 9.30
CA GLU A 325 19.65 -3.71 10.00
C GLU A 325 18.41 -3.31 9.19
N ALA A 326 18.09 -4.01 8.11
CA ALA A 326 16.90 -3.76 7.30
C ALA A 326 15.61 -4.19 8.02
N ALA A 327 14.51 -3.48 7.75
CA ALA A 327 13.18 -3.81 8.26
C ALA A 327 12.42 -4.75 7.32
N PHE A 328 12.74 -4.76 6.03
CA PHE A 328 12.10 -5.57 4.99
C PHE A 328 13.13 -6.21 4.07
N ALA A 329 12.76 -7.32 3.44
CA ALA A 329 13.54 -8.01 2.43
C ALA A 329 12.69 -8.29 1.19
N GLN A 330 13.31 -8.22 0.01
CA GLN A 330 12.65 -8.54 -1.26
C GLN A 330 13.66 -8.79 -2.39
N PRO A 331 13.20 -9.38 -3.51
CA PRO A 331 11.94 -10.10 -3.67
C PRO A 331 12.02 -11.52 -3.09
N ILE A 332 10.93 -11.99 -2.50
CA ILE A 332 10.78 -13.38 -2.07
C ILE A 332 9.57 -13.98 -2.80
N ASP A 333 9.76 -15.16 -3.39
CA ASP A 333 8.72 -15.86 -4.15
C ASP A 333 7.63 -16.47 -3.26
N GLU A 334 6.42 -16.62 -3.80
CA GLU A 334 5.34 -17.28 -3.10
C GLU A 334 5.71 -18.75 -2.82
N GLY A 335 5.51 -19.18 -1.56
CA GLY A 335 5.78 -20.56 -1.17
C GLY A 335 7.25 -20.88 -0.94
N ASP A 336 8.16 -19.91 -1.07
CA ASP A 336 9.56 -20.13 -0.72
C ASP A 336 9.67 -20.51 0.78
N PRO A 337 10.42 -21.57 1.14
CA PRO A 337 10.64 -21.98 2.53
C PRO A 337 11.19 -20.87 3.43
N LEU A 338 11.89 -19.89 2.84
CA LEU A 338 12.40 -18.71 3.52
C LEU A 338 11.30 -17.95 4.27
N LEU A 339 10.10 -17.84 3.69
CA LEU A 339 8.98 -17.13 4.33
C LEU A 339 8.58 -17.79 5.66
N ASN A 340 8.54 -19.13 5.69
CA ASN A 340 8.23 -19.88 6.90
C ASN A 340 9.37 -19.77 7.92
N LYS A 341 10.62 -19.77 7.46
CA LYS A 341 11.80 -19.59 8.31
C LYS A 341 11.82 -18.20 8.96
N ILE A 342 11.43 -17.14 8.23
CA ILE A 342 11.27 -15.79 8.80
C ILE A 342 10.11 -15.76 9.81
N ASP A 343 8.97 -16.38 9.49
CA ASP A 343 7.82 -16.44 10.39
C ASP A 343 8.18 -17.06 11.75
N GLU A 344 8.93 -18.16 11.74
CA GLU A 344 9.34 -18.89 12.94
C GLU A 344 10.48 -18.17 13.68
N ASP A 345 11.60 -17.91 13.00
CA ASP A 345 12.84 -17.49 13.65
C ASP A 345 12.87 -15.99 13.98
N VAL A 346 12.16 -15.16 13.20
CA VAL A 346 12.23 -13.68 13.31
C VAL A 346 10.96 -13.10 13.91
N LEU A 347 9.80 -13.54 13.43
CA LEU A 347 8.50 -13.00 13.84
C LEU A 347 7.85 -13.79 14.98
N ASN A 348 8.39 -14.97 15.31
CA ASN A 348 7.88 -15.88 16.33
C ASN A 348 6.37 -16.14 16.19
N ARG A 349 5.94 -16.43 14.95
CA ARG A 349 4.54 -16.71 14.62
C ARG A 349 4.41 -18.00 13.82
N LEU A 350 3.22 -18.59 13.88
CA LEU A 350 2.85 -19.65 12.95
C LEU A 350 2.58 -19.06 11.55
N PRO A 351 2.85 -19.83 10.46
CA PRO A 351 2.54 -19.38 9.12
C PRO A 351 1.09 -18.92 8.97
N HIS A 352 0.89 -17.80 8.27
CA HIS A 352 -0.43 -17.20 8.00
C HIS A 352 -1.23 -16.75 9.24
N LYS A 353 -0.61 -16.66 10.42
CA LYS A 353 -1.20 -16.07 11.64
C LYS A 353 -0.69 -14.65 11.86
N ILE A 354 -1.42 -13.83 12.61
CA ILE A 354 -0.96 -12.47 12.93
C ILE A 354 0.19 -12.55 13.94
N VAL A 355 1.18 -11.65 13.83
CA VAL A 355 2.23 -11.52 14.84
C VAL A 355 1.62 -11.01 16.15
N PRO A 356 1.73 -11.74 17.27
CA PRO A 356 1.19 -11.29 18.54
C PRO A 356 2.00 -10.09 19.08
N GLY A 357 1.30 -9.13 19.66
CA GLY A 357 1.89 -7.98 20.35
C GLY A 357 1.25 -7.75 21.72
N SER A 358 1.65 -6.70 22.43
CA SER A 358 1.04 -6.38 23.73
C SER A 358 -0.45 -6.03 23.62
N TRP A 359 -0.90 -5.69 22.41
CA TRP A 359 -2.30 -5.43 22.05
C TRP A 359 -3.14 -6.70 21.90
N SER A 360 -2.54 -7.89 21.80
CA SER A 360 -3.27 -9.17 21.72
C SER A 360 -3.21 -9.89 23.06
N ILE A 361 -4.30 -9.79 23.86
CA ILE A 361 -4.45 -10.55 25.11
C ILE A 361 -5.25 -11.81 24.79
N CYS A 362 -4.54 -12.90 24.51
CA CYS A 362 -5.14 -14.22 24.42
C CYS A 362 -5.02 -14.90 25.80
N GLN A 363 -6.15 -15.25 26.42
CA GLN A 363 -6.16 -15.95 27.71
C GLN A 363 -5.58 -17.36 27.55
N GLY A 364 -4.43 -17.60 28.18
CA GLY A 364 -4.03 -18.89 28.74
C GLY A 364 -3.86 -20.06 27.77
N ARG A 365 -2.61 -20.26 27.33
CA ARG A 365 -2.09 -21.54 26.82
C ARG A 365 -2.19 -22.60 27.93
N ASN A 366 -3.15 -23.52 27.83
CA ASN A 366 -2.99 -24.87 28.36
C ASN A 366 -2.44 -25.71 27.20
N ASP A 367 -1.23 -26.25 27.36
CA ASP A 367 -0.42 -26.97 26.35
C ASP A 367 -1.02 -28.32 25.85
N SER A 368 -2.34 -28.42 25.74
CA SER A 368 -2.99 -29.63 25.25
C SER A 368 -4.33 -29.34 24.61
N MET A 369 -4.39 -28.62 23.48
CA MET A 369 -5.42 -28.87 22.46
C MET A 369 -4.94 -28.37 21.09
N THR A 370 -4.91 -29.31 20.16
CA THR A 370 -4.71 -29.10 18.73
C THR A 370 -5.87 -28.33 18.12
N GLY A 371 -5.58 -27.20 17.48
CA GLY A 371 -6.30 -26.82 16.25
C GLY A 371 -7.57 -25.97 16.38
N GLU A 372 -7.77 -25.19 17.44
CA GLU A 372 -8.86 -24.19 17.46
C GLU A 372 -8.33 -22.75 17.50
N GLN A 373 -9.01 -21.93 16.71
CA GLN A 373 -8.74 -20.52 16.40
C GLN A 373 -8.54 -19.73 17.71
N GLU A 374 -7.35 -19.16 17.91
CA GLU A 374 -7.06 -18.26 19.04
C GLU A 374 -7.98 -17.03 18.98
N LEU A 375 -9.16 -17.17 19.58
CA LEU A 375 -10.08 -16.08 19.81
C LEU A 375 -9.55 -15.29 21.01
N CYS A 376 -8.71 -14.28 20.75
CA CYS A 376 -8.43 -13.23 21.71
C CYS A 376 -9.77 -12.54 22.05
N SER A 377 -10.36 -12.87 23.20
CA SER A 377 -11.66 -12.35 23.64
C SER A 377 -11.57 -10.92 24.21
N THR A 378 -10.37 -10.45 24.50
CA THR A 378 -10.09 -9.10 24.98
C THR A 378 -8.87 -8.50 24.30
N TRP A 379 -8.98 -7.26 23.84
CA TRP A 379 -7.87 -6.52 23.24
C TRP A 379 -7.05 -5.81 24.34
N GLY A 380 -5.73 -5.84 24.19
CA GLY A 380 -4.77 -5.15 25.05
C GLY A 380 -4.56 -3.69 24.69
N ASP A 381 -3.43 -3.15 25.15
CA ASP A 381 -3.05 -1.77 24.86
C ASP A 381 -2.34 -1.67 23.51
N ILE A 382 -2.91 -0.88 22.59
CA ILE A 382 -2.37 -0.66 21.24
C ILE A 382 -1.17 0.30 21.25
N ASP A 383 -0.93 1.00 22.36
CA ASP A 383 0.19 1.93 22.51
C ASP A 383 1.38 1.29 23.24
N ALA A 384 1.17 0.11 23.84
CA ALA A 384 2.22 -0.67 24.48
C ALA A 384 3.02 -1.45 23.43
N VAL A 385 4.25 -1.02 23.22
CA VAL A 385 5.18 -1.65 22.27
C VAL A 385 6.32 -2.30 23.05
N LYS A 386 6.58 -3.59 22.80
CA LYS A 386 7.66 -4.35 23.46
C LYS A 386 8.76 -4.69 22.45
N PRO A 387 9.83 -3.88 22.35
CA PRO A 387 10.89 -4.13 21.39
C PRO A 387 11.69 -5.39 21.76
N GLY A 388 12.07 -6.14 20.73
CA GLY A 388 13.12 -7.14 20.78
C GLY A 388 14.50 -6.54 20.52
N PRO A 389 15.54 -7.39 20.46
CA PRO A 389 16.92 -6.95 20.22
C PRO A 389 17.10 -6.21 18.88
N LYS A 390 16.36 -6.60 17.84
CA LYS A 390 16.41 -5.97 16.51
C LYS A 390 15.85 -4.54 16.55
N GLY A 391 14.70 -4.33 17.19
CA GLY A 391 14.12 -2.99 17.35
C GLY A 391 15.04 -2.03 18.11
N ILE A 392 15.71 -2.51 19.17
CA ILE A 392 16.68 -1.72 19.94
C ILE A 392 17.88 -1.32 19.07
N LYS A 393 18.44 -2.27 18.30
CA LYS A 393 19.56 -2.00 17.39
C LYS A 393 19.16 -0.99 16.29
N LEU A 394 18.00 -1.18 15.68
CA LEU A 394 17.50 -0.25 14.67
C LEU A 394 17.25 1.15 15.26
N ALA A 395 16.67 1.25 16.46
CA ALA A 395 16.46 2.52 17.15
C ALA A 395 17.78 3.30 17.33
N ALA A 396 18.84 2.60 17.75
CA ALA A 396 20.17 3.19 17.93
C ALA A 396 20.77 3.66 16.59
N LEU A 397 20.66 2.84 15.53
CA LEU A 397 21.11 3.20 14.19
C LEU A 397 20.39 4.45 13.66
N LEU A 398 19.05 4.44 13.71
CA LEU A 398 18.24 5.56 13.19
C LEU A 398 18.47 6.84 13.98
N SER A 399 18.61 6.75 15.30
CA SER A 399 18.93 7.92 16.15
C SER A 399 20.29 8.51 15.79
N LYS A 400 21.30 7.66 15.53
CA LYS A 400 22.62 8.08 15.07
C LYS A 400 22.54 8.80 13.72
N LEU A 401 21.89 8.18 12.73
CA LEU A 401 21.72 8.76 11.39
C LEU A 401 20.96 10.10 11.43
N ALA A 402 19.89 10.17 12.23
CA ALA A 402 19.09 11.39 12.40
C ALA A 402 19.87 12.54 13.09
N ALA A 403 20.89 12.22 13.89
CA ALA A 403 21.79 13.21 14.49
C ALA A 403 22.89 13.65 13.52
N GLU A 404 23.47 12.72 12.77
CA GLU A 404 24.55 12.97 11.81
C GLU A 404 24.10 13.74 10.56
N ARG A 405 22.81 13.70 10.19
CA ARG A 405 22.27 14.38 9.00
C ARG A 405 22.57 15.88 8.92
N ARG A 406 22.72 16.55 10.07
CA ARG A 406 23.03 17.99 10.14
C ARG A 406 24.51 18.30 9.90
N LEU A 407 25.35 17.27 9.94
CA LEU A 407 26.81 17.37 9.83
C LEU A 407 27.31 16.94 8.44
N THR A 408 26.55 16.11 7.74
CA THR A 408 26.87 15.65 6.38
C THR A 408 26.38 16.65 5.33
N PRO A 409 27.13 16.91 4.24
CA PRO A 409 26.65 17.69 3.12
C PRO A 409 25.33 17.11 2.59
N SER A 410 24.35 17.98 2.28
CA SER A 410 23.07 17.49 1.76
C SER A 410 23.30 16.71 0.46
N GLN A 411 22.61 15.58 0.31
CA GLN A 411 22.62 14.80 -0.94
C GLN A 411 21.89 15.53 -2.10
N CYS A 412 21.35 16.71 -1.83
CA CYS A 412 20.61 17.57 -2.75
C CYS A 412 21.48 18.62 -3.47
N HIS A 413 22.82 18.51 -3.41
CA HIS A 413 23.75 19.46 -4.02
C HIS A 413 24.28 19.04 -5.40
#